data_AF-A0A409V8Z4-F1
#
_entry.id   AF-A0A409V8Z4-F1
#
_cell.length_a   1.000
_cell.length_b   1.000
_cell.length_c   1.000
_cell.angle_alpha   90.00
_cell.angle_beta   90.00
_cell.angle_gamma   90.00
#
_symmetry.space_group_name_H-M   'P 1'
#
loop_
_entity.id
_entity.type
_entity.pdbx_description
1 polymer ?
#
loop_
_entity_poly.entity_id
_entity_poly.type
_entity_poly.pdbx_seq_one_letter_code
_entity_poly.pdbx_strand_id
1 'polypeptide(L)'
;LLYLAPCEYNKTTHLTVQKNNIQLGTGLQSWKYFNMYDRQIRKQLTFRKNIQNTAEQTILEILQRRKISSRKNITLVGVHIRRGDKVGNHDGFNIATPEYLNRSVSYYAKKYANVLFLVISDGMDWSKNNMPSHVPVEFISLGKRELDMATVVACDHTIMTIGTFGWWIGYLTGGEVVYVKDAAKKGSRFERIINFEDHFYPQ
;
A
#
# COMPACT_ATOMS: atom_id res chain seq x y z
N LEU A 1 26.93 10.56 11.59
CA LEU A 1 25.71 10.58 10.76
C LEU A 1 24.84 9.42 11.21
N LEU A 2 23.59 9.67 11.60
CA LEU A 2 22.61 8.58 11.71
C LEU A 2 22.28 8.13 10.27
N TYR A 3 22.24 6.84 9.99
CA TYR A 3 21.86 6.33 8.67
C TYR A 3 20.69 5.36 8.84
N LEU A 4 19.54 5.74 8.32
CA LEU A 4 18.40 4.83 8.24
C LEU A 4 18.52 4.01 6.96
N ALA A 5 18.53 2.69 7.10
CA ALA A 5 18.59 1.77 5.97
C ALA A 5 17.26 1.80 5.21
N PRO A 6 17.28 1.98 3.87
CA PRO A 6 16.10 1.79 3.06
C PRO A 6 15.73 0.30 3.04
N CYS A 7 14.45 -0.01 3.25
CA CYS A 7 13.91 -1.37 3.20
C CYS A 7 14.43 -2.39 4.25
N GLU A 8 15.13 -1.93 5.28
CA GLU A 8 15.60 -2.73 6.43
C GLU A 8 15.63 -1.85 7.70
N TYR A 9 15.54 -2.47 8.89
CA TYR A 9 15.73 -1.78 10.16
C TYR A 9 17.20 -1.74 10.58
N ASN A 10 17.79 -0.55 10.61
CA ASN A 10 19.10 -0.34 11.21
C ASN A 10 18.98 -0.28 12.73
N LYS A 11 19.31 -1.39 13.41
CA LYS A 11 19.30 -1.54 14.88
C LYS A 11 20.18 -0.54 15.64
N THR A 12 21.21 0.00 15.00
CA THR A 12 22.09 1.03 15.60
C THR A 12 21.49 2.43 15.54
N THR A 13 20.35 2.58 14.87
CA THR A 13 19.62 3.84 14.82
C THR A 13 18.77 4.01 16.07
N HIS A 14 19.32 4.72 17.05
CA HIS A 14 18.52 5.28 18.14
C HIS A 14 17.94 6.62 17.67
N LEU A 15 16.63 6.65 17.40
CA LEU A 15 15.87 7.86 17.08
C LEU A 15 15.66 8.74 18.33
N THR A 16 16.74 8.98 19.09
CA THR A 16 16.77 9.97 20.17
C THR A 16 17.20 11.30 19.59
N VAL A 17 16.59 12.40 20.05
CA VAL A 17 16.99 13.76 19.68
C VAL A 17 18.48 13.93 19.96
N GLN A 18 19.29 14.01 18.89
CA GLN A 18 20.72 14.26 19.03
C GLN A 18 21.00 15.76 18.90
N LYS A 19 22.03 16.23 19.62
CA LYS A 19 22.49 17.63 19.55
C LYS A 19 23.12 18.01 18.20
N ASN A 20 23.43 17.01 17.36
CA ASN A 20 24.09 17.19 16.08
C ASN A 20 23.11 17.06 14.91
N ASN A 21 23.48 17.61 13.76
CA ASN A 21 22.72 17.46 12.52
C ASN A 21 22.54 15.97 12.16
N ILE A 22 21.31 15.57 11.88
CA ILE A 22 20.93 14.22 11.49
C ILE A 22 20.52 14.23 10.02
N GLN A 23 21.15 13.39 9.19
CA GLN A 23 20.67 13.13 7.84
C GLN A 23 19.84 11.85 7.87
N LEU A 24 18.56 11.94 7.54
CA LEU A 24 17.72 10.76 7.39
C LEU A 24 17.91 10.21 5.97
N GLY A 25 18.10 8.90 5.84
CA GLY A 25 18.11 8.22 4.55
C GLY A 25 16.76 8.37 3.84
N THR A 26 16.73 8.11 2.53
CA THR A 26 15.48 8.03 1.75
C THR A 26 14.91 6.62 1.83
N GLY A 27 13.61 6.45 1.54
CA GLY A 27 13.02 5.10 1.41
C GLY A 27 12.90 4.33 2.73
N LEU A 28 12.51 5.02 3.81
CA LEU A 28 12.25 4.47 5.16
C LEU A 28 11.08 3.48 5.18
N GLN A 29 11.26 2.33 4.53
CA GLN A 29 10.26 1.29 4.38
C GLN A 29 10.58 0.13 5.32
N SER A 30 10.73 0.44 6.60
CA SER A 30 10.74 -0.58 7.64
C SER A 30 9.80 -0.16 8.75
N TRP A 31 8.86 -1.04 9.08
CA TRP A 31 7.85 -0.75 10.10
C TRP A 31 8.48 -0.58 11.49
N LYS A 32 9.62 -1.22 11.74
CA LYS A 32 10.33 -1.16 13.02
C LYS A 32 10.80 0.25 13.37
N TYR A 33 11.04 1.13 12.39
CA TYR A 33 11.33 2.55 12.66
C TYR A 33 10.14 3.29 13.28
N PHE A 34 8.92 2.82 13.04
CA PHE A 34 7.69 3.52 13.39
C PHE A 34 6.92 2.82 14.52
N ASN A 35 7.20 1.53 14.77
CA ASN A 35 6.46 0.69 15.71
C ASN A 35 6.30 1.30 17.11
N MET A 36 7.38 1.88 17.66
CA MET A 36 7.35 2.48 19.00
C MET A 36 6.40 3.68 19.10
N TYR A 37 6.16 4.36 17.98
CA TYR A 37 5.37 5.59 17.89
C TYR A 37 4.17 5.45 16.95
N ASP A 38 3.71 4.22 16.69
CA ASP A 38 2.71 3.93 15.65
C ASP A 38 1.45 4.79 15.81
N ARG A 39 0.94 4.89 17.04
CA ARG A 39 -0.23 5.72 17.35
C ARG A 39 0.00 7.21 17.05
N GLN A 40 1.15 7.75 17.44
CA GLN A 40 1.49 9.15 17.21
C GLN A 40 1.68 9.43 15.73
N ILE A 41 2.34 8.51 15.01
CA ILE A 41 2.61 8.64 13.58
C ILE A 41 1.30 8.60 12.80
N ARG A 42 0.41 7.64 13.06
CA ARG A 42 -0.90 7.58 12.40
C ARG A 42 -1.73 8.84 12.65
N LYS A 43 -1.68 9.38 13.88
CA LYS A 43 -2.36 10.64 14.22
C LYS A 43 -1.77 11.85 13.49
N GLN A 44 -0.46 11.88 13.25
CA GLN A 44 0.21 12.99 12.56
C GLN A 44 0.14 12.86 11.04
N LEU A 45 0.26 11.65 10.50
CA LEU A 45 0.16 11.32 9.09
C LEU A 45 -1.30 11.07 8.69
N THR A 46 -2.15 12.01 9.06
CA THR A 46 -3.56 12.05 8.64
C THR A 46 -3.71 13.06 7.51
N PHE A 47 -4.48 12.69 6.49
CA PHE A 47 -4.75 13.60 5.37
C PHE A 47 -5.49 14.86 5.82
N ARG A 48 -5.26 15.98 5.12
CA ARG A 48 -6.02 17.21 5.35
C ARG A 48 -7.51 16.96 5.14
N LYS A 49 -8.36 17.67 5.89
CA LYS A 49 -9.81 17.42 5.91
C LYS A 49 -10.46 17.48 4.54
N ASN A 50 -10.03 18.39 3.67
CA ASN A 50 -10.52 18.47 2.29
C ASN A 50 -10.19 17.21 1.47
N ILE A 51 -8.99 16.65 1.62
CA ILE A 51 -8.57 15.40 0.95
C ILE A 51 -9.38 14.22 1.47
N GLN A 52 -9.55 14.12 2.80
CA GLN A 52 -10.36 13.07 3.43
C GLN A 52 -11.80 13.11 2.94
N ASN A 53 -12.42 14.29 2.96
CA ASN A 53 -13.81 14.46 2.53
C ASN A 53 -13.98 14.07 1.06
N THR A 54 -13.04 14.44 0.17
CA THR A 54 -13.10 14.01 -1.24
C THR A 54 -12.98 12.50 -1.38
N ALA A 55 -12.07 11.85 -0.63
CA ALA A 55 -11.89 10.40 -0.65
C ALA A 55 -13.14 9.66 -0.13
N GLU A 56 -13.70 10.11 1.01
CA GLU A 56 -14.93 9.58 1.59
C GLU A 56 -16.11 9.73 0.62
N GLN A 57 -16.26 10.91 0.03
CA GLN A 57 -17.30 11.19 -0.97
C GLN A 57 -17.17 10.29 -2.20
N THR A 58 -15.94 10.09 -2.70
CA THR A 58 -15.66 9.18 -3.82
C THR A 58 -16.12 7.76 -3.50
N ILE A 59 -15.83 7.26 -2.30
CA ILE A 59 -16.29 5.94 -1.85
C ILE A 59 -17.81 5.89 -1.78
N LEU A 60 -18.46 6.90 -1.20
CA LEU A 60 -19.93 6.95 -1.11
C LEU A 60 -20.60 6.90 -2.48
N GLU A 61 -20.07 7.64 -3.46
CA GLU A 61 -20.56 7.64 -4.84
C GLU A 61 -20.40 6.26 -5.49
N ILE A 62 -19.26 5.59 -5.28
CA ILE A 62 -19.04 4.22 -5.74
C ILE A 62 -20.08 3.27 -5.13
N LEU A 63 -20.30 3.34 -3.81
CA LEU A 63 -21.26 2.50 -3.11
C LEU A 63 -22.69 2.74 -3.61
N GLN A 64 -23.07 4.00 -3.83
CA GLN A 64 -24.37 4.37 -4.36
C GLN A 64 -24.59 3.83 -5.77
N ARG A 65 -23.62 4.00 -6.69
CA ARG A 65 -23.69 3.44 -8.05
C ARG A 65 -23.85 1.93 -8.05
N ARG A 66 -23.23 1.25 -7.08
CA ARG A 66 -23.34 -0.21 -6.88
C ARG A 66 -24.54 -0.66 -6.06
N LYS A 67 -25.42 0.27 -5.66
CA LYS A 67 -26.63 0.00 -4.87
C LYS A 67 -26.33 -0.71 -3.53
N ILE A 68 -25.20 -0.39 -2.92
CA ILE A 68 -24.81 -0.90 -1.60
C ILE A 68 -25.43 -0.01 -0.54
N SER A 69 -26.32 -0.57 0.29
CA SER A 69 -27.17 0.18 1.22
C SER A 69 -26.43 0.86 2.38
N SER A 70 -25.25 0.36 2.76
CA SER A 70 -24.45 0.91 3.86
C SER A 70 -22.99 0.51 3.78
N ARG A 71 -22.08 1.40 4.21
CA ARG A 71 -20.65 1.11 4.40
C ARG A 71 -20.40 -0.07 5.35
N LYS A 72 -21.31 -0.33 6.30
CA LYS A 72 -21.21 -1.46 7.24
C LYS A 72 -21.48 -2.83 6.60
N ASN A 73 -22.12 -2.86 5.43
CA ASN A 73 -22.52 -4.09 4.75
C ASN A 73 -21.47 -4.60 3.76
N ILE A 74 -20.31 -3.93 3.68
CA ILE A 74 -19.26 -4.23 2.71
C ILE A 74 -17.88 -4.03 3.31
N THR A 75 -16.98 -4.96 2.98
CA THR A 75 -15.55 -4.86 3.20
C THR A 75 -14.91 -4.23 1.97
N LEU A 76 -14.26 -3.08 2.15
CA LEU A 76 -13.48 -2.42 1.10
C LEU A 76 -12.02 -2.85 1.20
N VAL A 77 -11.48 -3.35 0.09
CA VAL A 77 -10.06 -3.69 -0.02
C VAL A 77 -9.43 -2.77 -1.04
N GLY A 78 -8.55 -1.90 -0.56
CA GLY A 78 -7.76 -1.01 -1.40
C GLY A 78 -6.68 -1.80 -2.15
N VAL A 79 -6.54 -1.60 -3.46
CA VAL A 79 -5.55 -2.31 -4.28
C VAL A 79 -4.66 -1.28 -4.96
N HIS A 80 -3.39 -1.24 -4.56
CA HIS A 80 -2.39 -0.39 -5.21
C HIS A 80 -1.50 -1.23 -6.13
N ILE A 81 -1.52 -0.92 -7.42
CA ILE A 81 -0.72 -1.59 -8.45
C ILE A 81 0.30 -0.60 -9.05
N ARG A 82 1.59 -0.79 -8.74
CA ARG A 82 2.71 -0.04 -9.31
C ARG A 82 3.31 -0.81 -10.49
N ARG A 83 3.31 -0.18 -11.66
CA ARG A 83 3.89 -0.71 -12.90
C ARG A 83 4.72 0.31 -13.65
N GLY A 84 4.26 1.56 -13.79
CA GLY A 84 4.79 2.55 -14.74
C GLY A 84 6.31 2.49 -14.94
N ASP A 85 7.08 3.01 -13.99
CA ASP A 85 8.55 3.05 -14.01
C ASP A 85 9.23 1.70 -13.70
N LYS A 86 8.45 0.64 -13.48
CA LYS A 86 8.92 -0.69 -13.06
C LYS A 86 8.85 -1.73 -14.16
N VAL A 87 8.03 -1.50 -15.18
CA VAL A 87 8.03 -2.30 -16.41
C VAL A 87 9.33 -2.04 -17.17
N GLY A 88 10.07 -3.10 -17.50
CA GLY A 88 11.34 -3.00 -18.22
C GLY A 88 12.54 -2.53 -17.37
N ASN A 89 12.34 -2.21 -16.09
CA ASN A 89 13.41 -1.72 -15.23
C ASN A 89 14.30 -2.89 -14.70
N HIS A 90 15.62 -2.69 -14.75
CA HIS A 90 16.66 -3.61 -14.28
C HIS A 90 16.94 -3.54 -12.78
N ASP A 91 16.30 -2.63 -12.03
CA ASP A 91 16.51 -2.44 -10.59
C ASP A 91 16.18 -3.69 -9.73
N GLY A 92 15.56 -4.71 -10.34
CA GLY A 92 15.43 -6.01 -9.69
C GLY A 92 14.14 -6.24 -8.93
N PHE A 93 13.07 -5.50 -9.23
CA PHE A 93 11.79 -5.70 -8.58
C PHE A 93 10.93 -6.73 -9.30
N ASN A 94 10.27 -7.61 -8.54
CA ASN A 94 9.16 -8.39 -9.06
C ASN A 94 7.88 -7.55 -8.99
N ILE A 95 7.37 -7.20 -10.17
CA ILE A 95 6.09 -6.51 -10.30
C ILE A 95 4.93 -7.50 -10.10
N ALA A 96 3.75 -6.98 -9.77
CA ALA A 96 2.58 -7.84 -9.65
C ALA A 96 2.30 -8.60 -10.95
N THR A 97 2.04 -9.89 -10.80
CA THR A 97 1.58 -10.78 -11.86
C THR A 97 0.07 -10.99 -11.73
N PRO A 98 -0.62 -11.45 -12.79
CA PRO A 98 -2.03 -11.80 -12.71
C PRO A 98 -2.30 -12.87 -11.64
N GLU A 99 -1.39 -13.83 -11.47
CA GLU A 99 -1.50 -14.89 -10.46
C GLU A 99 -1.40 -14.34 -9.05
N TYR A 100 -0.54 -13.34 -8.82
CA TYR A 100 -0.47 -12.63 -7.54
C TYR A 100 -1.80 -11.93 -7.24
N LEU A 101 -2.35 -11.18 -8.20
CA LEU A 101 -3.63 -10.49 -8.04
C LEU A 101 -4.75 -11.50 -7.75
N ASN A 102 -4.79 -12.61 -8.49
CA ASN A 102 -5.77 -13.67 -8.32
C ASN A 102 -5.72 -14.29 -6.92
N ARG A 103 -4.54 -14.66 -6.43
CA ARG A 103 -4.39 -15.19 -5.07
C ARG A 103 -4.77 -14.16 -4.01
N SER A 104 -4.39 -12.90 -4.20
CA SER A 104 -4.62 -11.81 -3.24
C SER A 104 -6.11 -11.48 -3.09
N VAL A 105 -6.85 -11.34 -4.20
CA VAL A 105 -8.30 -11.10 -4.11
C VAL A 105 -9.03 -12.34 -3.58
N SER A 106 -8.58 -13.54 -3.93
CA SER A 106 -9.15 -14.80 -3.42
C SER A 106 -9.01 -14.93 -1.91
N TYR A 107 -7.90 -14.47 -1.33
CA TYR A 107 -7.69 -14.45 0.12
C TYR A 107 -8.82 -13.69 0.83
N TYR A 108 -9.06 -12.44 0.41
CA TYR A 108 -10.12 -11.62 1.00
C TYR A 108 -11.52 -12.14 0.70
N ALA A 109 -11.79 -12.56 -0.55
CA ALA A 109 -13.10 -13.08 -0.95
C ALA A 109 -13.48 -14.39 -0.22
N LYS A 110 -12.51 -15.19 0.22
CA LYS A 110 -12.75 -16.38 1.05
C LYS A 110 -12.99 -16.05 2.52
N LYS A 111 -12.39 -14.96 3.00
CA LYS A 111 -12.42 -14.56 4.42
C LYS A 111 -13.60 -13.67 4.76
N TYR A 112 -14.08 -12.87 3.82
CA TYR A 112 -15.13 -11.87 4.00
C TYR A 112 -16.25 -12.08 2.99
N ALA A 113 -17.51 -12.01 3.44
CA ALA A 113 -18.67 -12.37 2.63
C ALA A 113 -18.99 -11.37 1.50
N ASN A 114 -18.78 -10.06 1.73
CA ASN A 114 -19.07 -8.99 0.77
C ASN A 114 -17.85 -8.09 0.62
N VAL A 115 -17.04 -8.34 -0.41
CA VAL A 115 -15.79 -7.59 -0.65
C VAL A 115 -15.90 -6.78 -1.93
N LEU A 116 -15.48 -5.51 -1.91
CA LEU A 116 -15.27 -4.69 -3.11
C LEU A 116 -13.82 -4.21 -3.15
N PHE A 117 -13.17 -4.43 -4.30
CA PHE A 117 -11.78 -4.04 -4.52
C PHE A 117 -11.72 -2.67 -5.20
N LEU A 118 -11.05 -1.70 -4.56
CA LEU A 118 -10.84 -0.35 -5.07
C LEU A 118 -9.41 -0.22 -5.60
N VAL A 119 -9.23 -0.22 -6.92
CA VAL A 119 -7.93 -0.29 -7.59
C VAL A 119 -7.44 1.09 -7.99
N ILE A 120 -6.25 1.46 -7.51
CA ILE A 120 -5.45 2.57 -8.04
C ILE A 120 -4.19 2.02 -8.70
N SER A 121 -3.75 2.67 -9.77
CA SER A 121 -2.61 2.19 -10.54
C SER A 121 -2.00 3.27 -11.41
N ASP A 122 -0.69 3.24 -11.59
CA ASP A 122 0.01 4.01 -12.63
C ASP A 122 0.17 3.22 -13.94
N GLY A 123 -0.42 2.02 -14.03
CA GLY A 123 -0.56 1.20 -15.23
C GLY A 123 -2.00 0.71 -15.34
N MET A 124 -2.94 1.64 -15.51
CA MET A 124 -4.38 1.38 -15.41
C MET A 124 -4.88 0.37 -16.45
N ASP A 125 -4.44 0.46 -17.70
CA ASP A 125 -4.88 -0.46 -18.77
C ASP A 125 -4.46 -1.90 -18.49
N TRP A 126 -3.21 -2.10 -18.06
CA TRP A 126 -2.76 -3.41 -17.64
C TRP A 126 -3.57 -3.92 -16.45
N SER A 127 -3.88 -3.04 -15.50
CA SER A 127 -4.64 -3.40 -14.30
C SER A 127 -6.06 -3.84 -14.65
N LYS A 128 -6.74 -3.14 -15.57
CA LYS A 128 -8.06 -3.53 -16.08
C LYS A 128 -8.03 -4.89 -16.78
N ASN A 129 -6.97 -5.18 -17.52
CA ASN A 129 -6.84 -6.43 -18.27
C ASN A 129 -6.44 -7.64 -17.39
N ASN A 130 -5.85 -7.43 -16.21
CA ASN A 130 -5.27 -8.50 -15.40
C ASN A 130 -5.90 -8.65 -14.01
N MET A 131 -6.76 -7.70 -13.59
CA MET A 131 -7.58 -7.90 -12.41
C MET A 131 -8.58 -9.05 -12.67
N PRO A 132 -8.76 -9.98 -11.71
CA PRO A 132 -9.65 -11.11 -11.92
C PRO A 132 -11.11 -10.67 -12.09
N SER A 133 -11.76 -11.17 -13.14
CA SER A 133 -13.15 -10.81 -13.48
C SER A 133 -14.20 -11.43 -12.55
N HIS A 134 -13.84 -12.41 -11.73
CA HIS A 134 -14.75 -13.12 -10.83
C HIS A 134 -15.00 -12.38 -9.49
N VAL A 135 -14.37 -11.23 -9.27
CA VAL A 135 -14.60 -10.38 -8.09
C VAL A 135 -15.08 -8.99 -8.51
N PRO A 136 -15.86 -8.29 -7.68
CA PRO A 136 -16.27 -6.92 -7.97
C PRO A 136 -15.07 -5.97 -7.77
N VAL A 137 -14.77 -5.20 -8.82
CA VAL A 137 -13.66 -4.25 -8.85
C VAL A 137 -14.15 -2.88 -9.31
N GLU A 138 -13.63 -1.82 -8.71
CA GLU A 138 -13.74 -0.43 -9.15
C GLU A 138 -12.36 0.15 -9.38
N PHE A 139 -12.14 0.75 -10.55
CA PHE A 139 -10.89 1.40 -10.89
C PHE A 139 -11.01 2.89 -10.61
N ILE A 140 -10.10 3.43 -9.80
CA ILE A 140 -10.13 4.81 -9.31
C ILE A 140 -8.90 5.55 -9.82
N SER A 141 -9.13 6.76 -10.31
CA SER A 141 -8.09 7.76 -10.54
C SER A 141 -8.74 9.14 -10.40
N LEU A 142 -8.34 9.87 -9.36
CA LEU A 142 -8.78 11.24 -9.10
C LEU A 142 -7.81 12.27 -9.69
N GLY A 143 -6.82 11.82 -10.47
CA GLY A 143 -5.81 12.66 -11.11
C GLY A 143 -4.80 13.28 -10.15
N LYS A 144 -4.92 13.02 -8.83
CA LYS A 144 -4.02 13.53 -7.79
C LYS A 144 -3.64 12.40 -6.84
N ARG A 145 -2.32 12.26 -6.63
CA ARG A 145 -1.74 11.11 -5.91
C ARG A 145 -2.18 11.06 -4.46
N GLU A 146 -2.34 12.22 -3.83
CA GLU A 146 -2.82 12.36 -2.46
C GLU A 146 -4.30 11.97 -2.31
N LEU A 147 -5.12 12.21 -3.34
CA LEU A 147 -6.53 11.81 -3.35
C LEU A 147 -6.66 10.29 -3.59
N ASP A 148 -5.88 9.75 -4.52
CA ASP A 148 -5.84 8.30 -4.78
C ASP A 148 -5.37 7.54 -3.53
N MET A 149 -4.31 8.01 -2.88
CA MET A 149 -3.81 7.43 -1.64
C MET A 149 -4.87 7.49 -0.53
N ALA A 150 -5.48 8.66 -0.31
CA ALA A 150 -6.49 8.84 0.73
C ALA A 150 -7.71 7.92 0.52
N THR A 151 -8.11 7.71 -0.74
CA THR A 151 -9.24 6.84 -1.08
C THR A 151 -8.95 5.38 -0.72
N VAL A 152 -7.73 4.90 -1.01
CA VAL A 152 -7.34 3.51 -0.71
C VAL A 152 -7.01 3.33 0.77
N VAL A 153 -6.46 4.35 1.45
CA VAL A 153 -6.25 4.34 2.91
C VAL A 153 -7.57 4.32 3.69
N ALA A 154 -8.66 4.85 3.14
CA ALA A 154 -10.00 4.80 3.75
C ALA A 154 -10.70 3.43 3.61
N CYS A 155 -10.07 2.45 2.96
CA CYS A 155 -10.55 1.07 2.90
C CYS A 155 -10.32 0.32 4.23
N ASP A 156 -10.89 -0.88 4.36
CA ASP A 156 -10.70 -1.71 5.56
C ASP A 156 -9.36 -2.46 5.52
N HIS A 157 -8.96 -2.92 4.33
CA HIS A 157 -7.75 -3.70 4.11
C HIS A 157 -7.02 -3.25 2.85
N THR A 158 -5.82 -3.78 2.61
CA THR A 158 -5.03 -3.41 1.44
C THR A 158 -4.40 -4.63 0.76
N ILE A 159 -4.30 -4.57 -0.57
CA ILE A 159 -3.36 -5.33 -1.39
C ILE A 159 -2.39 -4.31 -1.96
N MET A 160 -1.10 -4.45 -1.67
CA MET A 160 -0.08 -3.58 -2.25
C MET A 160 0.89 -4.38 -3.12
N THR A 161 1.34 -3.76 -4.19
CA THR A 161 2.53 -4.21 -4.94
C THR A 161 3.79 -3.53 -4.41
N ILE A 162 4.88 -3.54 -5.17
CA ILE A 162 6.11 -2.83 -4.81
C ILE A 162 5.98 -1.30 -4.77
N GLY A 163 6.91 -0.66 -4.04
CA GLY A 163 7.13 0.78 -4.04
C GLY A 163 6.74 1.49 -2.73
N THR A 164 7.35 2.65 -2.50
CA THR A 164 7.14 3.48 -1.30
C THR A 164 5.70 3.95 -1.14
N PHE A 165 5.02 4.24 -2.25
CA PHE A 165 3.62 4.68 -2.24
C PHE A 165 2.70 3.59 -1.68
N GLY A 166 2.82 2.35 -2.17
CA GLY A 166 2.06 1.21 -1.67
C GLY A 166 2.41 0.86 -0.23
N TRP A 167 3.68 1.00 0.15
CA TRP A 167 4.14 0.76 1.52
C TRP A 167 3.42 1.66 2.53
N TRP A 168 3.33 2.96 2.23
CA TRP A 168 2.61 3.90 3.09
C TRP A 168 1.10 3.67 3.10
N ILE A 169 0.50 3.23 1.98
CA ILE A 169 -0.92 2.83 1.99
C ILE A 169 -1.11 1.67 2.96
N GLY A 170 -0.37 0.58 2.79
CA GLY A 170 -0.49 -0.59 3.67
C GLY A 170 -0.26 -0.22 5.13
N TYR A 171 0.76 0.59 5.42
CA TYR A 171 1.01 1.09 6.77
C TYR A 171 -0.18 1.89 7.31
N LEU A 172 -0.72 2.87 6.56
CA LEU A 172 -1.74 3.81 7.06
C LEU A 172 -3.16 3.24 7.11
N THR A 173 -3.54 2.29 6.25
CA THR A 173 -4.89 1.69 6.22
C THR A 173 -5.26 1.01 7.55
N GLY A 174 -4.31 0.31 8.19
CA GLY A 174 -4.48 -0.23 9.55
C GLY A 174 -5.24 -1.56 9.65
N GLY A 175 -5.70 -2.15 8.55
CA GLY A 175 -6.19 -3.53 8.52
C GLY A 175 -5.17 -4.52 7.95
N GLU A 176 -5.65 -5.67 7.48
CA GLU A 176 -4.80 -6.66 6.81
C GLU A 176 -4.16 -6.10 5.54
N VAL A 177 -2.95 -6.55 5.23
CA VAL A 177 -2.19 -6.06 4.07
C VAL A 177 -1.55 -7.22 3.32
N VAL A 178 -2.02 -7.55 2.13
CA VAL A 178 -1.36 -8.57 1.31
C VAL A 178 -0.19 -7.97 0.55
N TYR A 179 0.97 -8.62 0.66
CA TYR A 179 2.25 -8.20 0.06
C TYR A 179 2.73 -9.19 -1.01
N VAL A 180 3.55 -8.71 -1.94
CA VAL A 180 4.27 -9.58 -2.89
C VAL A 180 5.37 -10.32 -2.13
N LYS A 181 5.19 -11.63 -1.94
CA LYS A 181 6.11 -12.50 -1.17
C LYS A 181 7.56 -12.40 -1.63
N ASP A 182 7.79 -12.44 -2.94
CA ASP A 182 9.13 -12.39 -3.54
C ASP A 182 9.32 -11.05 -4.26
N ALA A 183 9.20 -9.93 -3.55
CA ALA A 183 9.26 -8.59 -4.16
C ALA A 183 10.59 -8.27 -4.89
N ALA A 184 11.66 -9.05 -4.63
CA ALA A 184 12.96 -8.90 -5.26
C ALA A 184 13.30 -10.06 -6.22
N LYS A 185 13.86 -9.71 -7.37
CA LYS A 185 14.45 -10.65 -8.33
C LYS A 185 15.74 -11.22 -7.74
N LYS A 186 15.94 -12.53 -7.89
CA LYS A 186 17.18 -13.21 -7.48
C LYS A 186 18.40 -12.60 -8.17
N GLY A 187 19.47 -12.39 -7.42
CA GLY A 187 20.72 -11.77 -7.85
C GLY A 187 20.66 -10.25 -8.03
N SER A 188 19.53 -9.61 -7.74
CA SER A 188 19.37 -8.17 -7.99
C SER A 188 19.93 -7.29 -6.88
N ARG A 189 20.11 -5.99 -7.21
CA ARG A 189 20.45 -4.99 -6.19
C ARG A 189 19.38 -4.92 -5.10
N PHE A 190 18.10 -5.01 -5.47
CA PHE A 190 17.00 -4.92 -4.51
C PHE A 190 17.00 -6.08 -3.52
N GLU A 191 17.30 -7.31 -3.96
CA GLU A 191 17.43 -8.48 -3.07
C GLU A 191 18.49 -8.27 -1.98
N ARG A 192 19.58 -7.57 -2.30
CA ARG A 192 20.67 -7.31 -1.34
C ARG A 192 20.35 -6.28 -0.26
N ILE A 193 19.29 -5.49 -0.43
CA ILE A 193 18.95 -4.39 0.48
C ILE A 193 17.61 -4.57 1.19
N ILE A 194 16.73 -5.46 0.70
CA ILE A 194 15.45 -5.70 1.34
C ILE A 194 15.60 -6.75 2.44
N ASN A 195 15.09 -6.43 3.63
CA ASN A 195 14.79 -7.42 4.65
C ASN A 195 13.27 -7.55 4.76
N PHE A 196 12.70 -8.67 4.31
CA PHE A 196 11.24 -8.84 4.24
C PHE A 196 10.55 -8.73 5.60
N GLU A 197 11.17 -9.25 6.68
CA GLU A 197 10.62 -9.19 8.05
C GLU A 197 10.63 -7.77 8.62
N ASP A 198 11.59 -6.95 8.19
CA ASP A 198 11.69 -5.56 8.58
C ASP A 198 10.85 -4.65 7.69
N HIS A 199 10.68 -5.02 6.42
CA HIS A 199 10.05 -4.21 5.41
C HIS A 199 8.54 -4.20 5.59
N PHE A 200 7.92 -5.37 5.72
CA PHE A 200 6.48 -5.49 5.80
C PHE A 200 6.00 -5.60 7.24
N TYR A 201 4.91 -4.90 7.57
CA TYR A 201 4.32 -4.96 8.89
C TYR A 201 3.83 -6.40 9.15
N PRO A 202 4.18 -7.02 10.30
CA PRO A 202 3.72 -8.37 10.61
C PRO A 202 2.19 -8.39 10.76
N GLN A 203 1.56 -9.41 10.19
CA GLN A 203 0.12 -9.65 10.26
C GLN A 203 -0.21 -10.72 11.30
#